data_AF-A0ABD0A3D2-F1
#
_entry.id   AF-A0ABD0A3D2-F1
#
_cell.length_a   1.000
_cell.length_b   1.000
_cell.length_c   1.000
_cell.angle_alpha   90.00
_cell.angle_beta   90.00
_cell.angle_gamma   90.00
#
_symmetry.space_group_name_H-M   'P 1'
#
loop_
_entity.id
_entity.type
_entity.pdbx_description
1 polymer ?
#
loop_
_entity_poly.entity_id
_entity_poly.type
_entity_poly.pdbx_seq_one_letter_code
_entity_poly.pdbx_strand_id
1 'polypeptide(L)'
;MLYVRNEYEFTLGWKYCRLEPMDIVTITDVALGLNQCPVRITRIEEDEFGELTITAEELAIGLRSAIEYDSQASNGYQGGNKEPGNINTPAIFEPPLDLTDGKNQVWVAVSGGINWGNCNVWTSLDNTTYEMIGIIYGSARYGHRYG
;
A
#
# COMPACT_ATOMS: atom_id res chain seq x y z
N MET A 1 7.47 -0.60 17.14
CA MET A 1 6.35 -1.27 17.85
C MET A 1 6.45 -2.75 17.58
N LEU A 2 6.54 -3.58 18.63
CA LEU A 2 6.58 -5.05 18.50
C LEU A 2 5.13 -5.54 18.47
N TYR A 3 4.65 -5.98 17.31
CA TYR A 3 3.32 -6.56 17.17
C TYR A 3 3.38 -8.03 17.63
N VAL A 4 2.82 -8.32 18.80
CA VAL A 4 2.61 -9.69 19.27
C VAL A 4 1.34 -10.20 18.59
N ARG A 5 1.45 -11.29 17.81
CA ARG A 5 0.30 -11.96 17.20
C ARG A 5 -0.31 -12.91 18.21
N ASN A 6 -1.64 -12.88 18.35
CA ASN A 6 -2.35 -13.91 19.09
C ASN A 6 -2.38 -15.19 18.26
N GLU A 7 -2.23 -16.33 18.94
CA GLU A 7 -2.29 -17.67 18.35
C GLU A 7 -3.51 -18.39 18.94
N TYR A 8 -4.23 -19.11 18.08
CA TYR A 8 -5.46 -19.82 18.39
C TYR A 8 -5.31 -21.29 17.98
N GLU A 9 -5.83 -22.18 18.82
CA GLU A 9 -5.87 -23.61 18.55
C GLU A 9 -7.31 -24.11 18.67
N PHE A 10 -7.76 -24.90 17.69
CA PHE A 10 -9.10 -25.48 17.67
C PHE A 10 -9.14 -26.76 16.85
N THR A 11 -10.12 -27.62 17.12
CA THR A 11 -10.32 -28.88 16.40
C THR A 11 -11.48 -28.78 15.41
N LEU A 12 -11.31 -29.38 14.24
CA LEU A 12 -12.33 -29.49 13.19
C LEU A 12 -12.51 -30.96 12.78
N GLY A 13 -13.73 -31.34 12.42
CA GLY A 13 -13.98 -32.66 11.85
C GLY A 13 -13.54 -32.78 10.40
N TRP A 14 -13.40 -34.03 9.91
CA TRP A 14 -12.96 -34.41 8.57
C TRP A 14 -13.62 -33.66 7.39
N LYS A 15 -14.83 -33.11 7.56
CA LYS A 15 -15.51 -32.28 6.55
C LYS A 15 -14.66 -31.11 6.06
N TYR A 16 -13.67 -30.68 6.85
CA TYR A 16 -12.77 -29.57 6.57
C TYR A 16 -11.35 -30.01 6.16
N CYS A 17 -11.14 -31.26 5.73
CA CYS A 17 -9.84 -31.80 5.31
C CYS A 17 -9.20 -31.12 4.08
N ARG A 18 -9.92 -30.20 3.43
CA ARG A 18 -9.37 -29.39 2.32
C ARG A 18 -8.69 -28.11 2.78
N LEU A 19 -8.74 -27.80 4.08
CA LEU A 19 -8.02 -26.67 4.61
C LEU A 19 -6.52 -26.98 4.58
N GLU A 20 -5.74 -26.00 4.14
CA GLU A 20 -4.28 -26.08 4.08
C GLU A 20 -3.65 -24.97 4.93
N PRO A 21 -2.40 -25.15 5.37
CA PRO A 21 -1.62 -24.03 5.90
C PRO A 21 -1.67 -22.84 4.94
N MET A 22 -1.81 -21.64 5.48
CA MET A 22 -2.04 -20.35 4.79
C MET A 22 -3.49 -20.03 4.44
N ASP A 23 -4.44 -20.97 4.56
CA ASP A 23 -5.85 -20.65 4.39
C ASP A 23 -6.33 -19.68 5.48
N ILE A 24 -7.25 -18.80 5.08
CA ILE A 24 -7.88 -17.82 5.97
C ILE A 24 -9.27 -18.33 6.33
N VAL A 25 -9.50 -18.46 7.63
CA VAL A 25 -10.79 -18.84 8.19
C VAL A 25 -11.25 -17.80 9.21
N THR A 26 -12.54 -17.77 9.51
CA THR A 26 -13.10 -16.88 10.53
C THR A 26 -13.53 -17.69 11.74
N ILE A 27 -13.03 -17.32 12.92
CA ILE A 27 -13.43 -17.93 14.20
C ILE A 27 -14.40 -17.01 14.94
N THR A 28 -15.37 -17.61 15.63
CA THR A 28 -16.37 -16.90 16.45
C THR A 28 -16.46 -17.59 17.79
N ASP A 29 -16.23 -16.84 18.86
CA ASP A 29 -16.28 -17.32 20.24
C ASP A 29 -16.76 -16.19 21.15
N VAL A 30 -17.91 -16.39 21.79
CA VAL A 30 -18.54 -15.36 22.63
C VAL A 30 -17.79 -15.14 23.94
N ALA A 31 -17.13 -16.17 24.49
CA ALA A 31 -16.37 -16.06 25.74
C ALA A 31 -15.06 -15.30 25.55
N LEU A 32 -14.42 -15.45 24.38
CA LEU A 32 -13.23 -14.71 23.99
C LEU A 32 -13.54 -13.37 23.31
N GLY A 33 -14.82 -13.07 23.06
CA GLY A 33 -15.26 -11.83 22.38
C GLY A 33 -14.94 -11.81 20.89
N LEU A 34 -14.70 -12.97 20.27
CA LEU A 34 -14.39 -13.12 18.86
C LEU A 34 -15.68 -13.19 18.04
N ASN A 35 -15.82 -12.33 17.03
CA ASN A 35 -16.97 -12.34 16.12
C ASN A 35 -16.49 -12.32 14.67
N GLN A 36 -16.58 -13.48 14.00
CA GLN A 36 -16.04 -13.68 12.65
C GLN A 36 -14.60 -13.19 12.51
N CYS A 37 -13.80 -13.37 13.56
CA CYS A 37 -12.42 -12.92 13.62
C CYS A 37 -11.57 -13.72 12.62
N PRO A 38 -10.94 -13.05 11.65
CA PRO A 38 -10.14 -13.70 10.62
C PRO A 38 -8.81 -14.21 11.23
N VAL A 39 -8.48 -15.45 10.94
CA VAL A 39 -7.23 -16.10 11.35
C VAL A 39 -6.62 -16.82 10.16
N ARG A 40 -5.29 -16.88 10.12
CA ARG A 40 -4.54 -17.61 9.10
C ARG A 40 -4.01 -18.90 9.70
N ILE A 41 -4.31 -20.03 9.07
CA ILE A 41 -3.81 -21.33 9.51
C ILE A 41 -2.29 -21.38 9.33
N THR A 42 -1.57 -21.74 10.39
CA THR A 42 -0.11 -21.92 10.39
C THR A 42 0.28 -23.39 10.38
N ARG A 43 -0.55 -24.25 10.97
CA ARG A 43 -0.32 -25.68 11.11
C ARG A 43 -1.64 -26.45 11.13
N ILE A 44 -1.61 -27.64 10.53
CA ILE A 44 -2.70 -28.62 10.56
C ILE A 44 -2.08 -29.96 10.94
N GLU A 45 -2.67 -30.63 11.92
CA GLU A 45 -2.35 -32.00 12.28
C GLU A 45 -3.60 -32.86 12.09
N GLU A 46 -3.46 -33.97 11.37
CA GLU A 46 -4.53 -34.96 11.21
C GLU A 46 -4.28 -36.11 12.18
N ASP A 47 -5.32 -36.55 12.87
CA ASP A 47 -5.25 -37.76 13.68
C ASP A 47 -5.78 -39.00 12.94
N GLU A 48 -5.56 -40.19 13.53
CA GLU A 48 -6.03 -41.47 12.98
C GLU A 48 -7.55 -41.63 13.02
N PHE A 49 -8.27 -40.74 13.70
CA PHE A 49 -9.73 -40.76 13.87
C PHE A 49 -10.44 -39.78 12.93
N GLY A 50 -9.70 -39.00 12.14
CA GLY A 50 -10.23 -38.03 11.18
C GLY A 50 -10.59 -36.67 11.80
N GLU A 51 -10.05 -36.34 12.97
CA GLU A 51 -10.06 -34.99 13.52
C GLU A 51 -8.81 -34.22 13.09
N LEU A 52 -9.02 -32.93 12.83
CA LEU A 52 -7.99 -31.99 12.40
C LEU A 52 -7.74 -31.02 13.54
N THR A 53 -6.52 -31.03 14.07
CA THR A 53 -6.06 -29.99 15.01
C THR A 53 -5.46 -28.85 14.22
N ILE A 54 -6.05 -27.66 14.36
CA ILE A 54 -5.67 -26.46 13.61
C ILE A 54 -5.02 -25.46 14.55
N THR A 55 -3.82 -25.03 14.21
CA THR A 55 -3.17 -23.86 14.81
C THR A 55 -3.26 -22.70 13.83
N ALA A 56 -3.73 -21.55 14.28
CA ALA A 56 -3.90 -20.37 13.46
C ALA A 56 -3.44 -19.10 14.18
N GLU A 57 -2.87 -18.17 13.45
CA GLU A 57 -2.50 -16.85 13.98
C GLU A 57 -3.57 -15.80 13.62
N GLU A 58 -3.72 -14.80 14.48
CA GLU A 58 -4.59 -13.66 14.22
C GLU A 58 -4.20 -12.96 12.92
N LEU A 59 -5.16 -12.87 12.00
CA LEU A 59 -5.01 -12.04 10.82
C LEU A 59 -5.53 -10.65 11.17
N ALA A 60 -4.65 -9.75 11.58
CA ALA A 60 -4.99 -8.35 11.81
C ALA A 60 -5.49 -7.67 10.53
N ILE A 61 -6.80 -7.74 10.27
CA ILE A 61 -7.45 -6.94 9.23
C ILE A 61 -7.43 -5.50 9.73
N GLY A 62 -6.50 -4.71 9.20
CA GLY A 62 -6.28 -3.32 9.59
C GLY A 62 -4.81 -2.92 9.77
N LEU A 63 -3.90 -3.88 9.96
CA LEU A 63 -2.44 -3.62 9.93
C LEU A 63 -1.75 -4.22 8.70
N ARG A 64 -2.51 -4.99 7.92
CA ARG A 64 -2.20 -5.30 6.53
C ARG A 64 -3.14 -4.51 5.63
N SER A 65 -3.08 -3.18 5.70
CA SER A 65 -2.95 -2.51 4.42
C SER A 65 -1.67 -3.08 3.84
N ALA A 66 -1.78 -4.14 3.03
CA ALA A 66 -0.90 -4.17 1.88
C ALA A 66 -1.06 -2.75 1.34
N ILE A 67 0.02 -1.98 1.43
CA ILE A 67 0.10 -0.78 0.62
C ILE A 67 -0.07 -1.39 -0.76
N GLU A 68 -1.29 -1.27 -1.30
CA GLU A 68 -1.52 -1.52 -2.69
C GLU A 68 -0.59 -0.51 -3.33
N TYR A 69 0.59 -0.97 -3.74
CA TYR A 69 1.19 -0.38 -4.91
C TYR A 69 0.14 -0.64 -5.96
N ASP A 70 -0.72 0.36 -6.21
CA ASP A 70 -1.45 0.39 -7.46
C ASP A 70 -0.37 0.19 -8.52
N SER A 71 -0.36 -0.99 -9.13
CA SER A 71 0.58 -1.28 -10.19
C SER A 71 0.21 -0.28 -11.26
N GLN A 72 0.99 0.81 -11.35
CA GLN A 72 0.74 1.92 -12.24
C GLN A 72 0.25 1.35 -13.56
N ALA A 73 -1.02 1.63 -13.90
CA ALA A 73 -1.61 1.11 -15.12
C ALA A 73 -0.60 1.37 -16.25
N SER A 74 -0.13 0.29 -16.89
CA SER A 74 0.82 0.41 -17.98
C SER A 74 0.15 1.25 -19.06
N ASN A 75 0.56 2.52 -19.17
CA ASN A 75 0.23 3.33 -20.33
C ASN A 75 0.90 2.64 -21.51
N GLY A 76 0.14 1.79 -22.21
CA GLY A 76 0.62 1.01 -23.34
C GLY A 76 1.49 1.86 -24.26
N TYR A 77 2.55 1.23 -24.80
CA TYR A 77 3.58 1.81 -25.67
C TYR A 77 3.46 3.32 -25.97
N GLN A 78 4.02 4.16 -25.10
CA GLN A 78 4.32 5.56 -25.45
C GLN A 78 5.64 5.56 -26.21
N GLY A 79 5.57 5.47 -27.53
CA GLY A 79 6.74 5.37 -28.40
C GLY A 79 7.82 6.42 -28.11
N GLY A 80 9.07 5.96 -28.06
CA GLY A 80 10.27 6.78 -27.90
C GLY A 80 11.26 6.17 -26.92
N ASN A 81 12.11 5.23 -27.35
CA ASN A 81 13.20 4.63 -26.56
C ASN A 81 14.35 5.63 -26.33
N LYS A 82 14.05 6.88 -25.96
CA LYS A 82 15.04 7.91 -25.72
C LYS A 82 14.95 8.33 -24.27
N GLU A 83 16.07 8.21 -23.58
CA GLU A 83 16.19 8.59 -22.18
C GLU A 83 15.62 10.02 -21.96
N PRO A 84 14.71 10.21 -20.99
CA PRO A 84 14.07 11.50 -20.73
C PRO A 84 15.08 12.59 -20.32
N GLY A 85 16.32 12.17 -19.98
CA GLY A 85 17.41 13.04 -19.55
C GLY A 85 17.25 13.47 -18.09
N ASN A 86 18.16 14.32 -17.63
CA ASN A 86 18.09 14.83 -16.26
C ASN A 86 16.88 15.74 -16.08
N ILE A 87 16.31 15.68 -14.87
CA ILE A 87 15.33 16.64 -14.40
C ILE A 87 16.02 17.93 -13.99
N ASN A 88 15.35 19.07 -14.18
CA ASN A 88 15.76 20.32 -13.57
C ASN A 88 15.40 20.30 -12.08
N THR A 89 16.15 21.04 -11.25
CA THR A 89 15.87 21.13 -9.82
C THR A 89 14.44 21.61 -9.58
N PRO A 90 13.58 20.82 -8.91
CA PRO A 90 12.18 21.19 -8.71
C PRO A 90 12.05 22.42 -7.81
N ALA A 91 11.02 23.23 -8.07
CA ALA A 91 10.64 24.34 -7.19
C ALA A 91 9.44 23.93 -6.33
N ILE A 92 9.63 23.94 -5.02
CA ILE A 92 8.58 23.64 -4.03
C ILE A 92 8.40 24.89 -3.17
N PHE A 93 7.17 25.37 -3.06
CA PHE A 93 6.88 26.58 -2.29
C PHE A 93 5.43 26.62 -1.81
N GLU A 94 5.19 27.42 -0.77
CA GLU A 94 3.85 27.77 -0.31
C GLU A 94 3.38 29.01 -1.07
N PRO A 95 2.31 28.94 -1.88
CA PRO A 95 1.77 30.10 -2.58
C PRO A 95 1.13 31.09 -1.58
N PRO A 96 1.01 32.38 -1.95
CA PRO A 96 0.20 33.34 -1.21
C PRO A 96 -1.24 32.86 -1.00
N LEU A 97 -1.80 33.10 0.19
CA LEU A 97 -3.17 32.70 0.53
C LEU A 97 -4.24 33.29 -0.40
N ASP A 98 -3.96 34.43 -1.02
CA ASP A 98 -4.82 35.09 -2.01
C ASP A 98 -5.02 34.23 -3.27
N LEU A 99 -4.08 33.35 -3.58
CA LEU A 99 -4.15 32.44 -4.74
C LEU A 99 -4.76 31.08 -4.40
N THR A 100 -4.97 30.79 -3.12
CA THR A 100 -5.45 29.49 -2.63
C THR A 100 -6.79 29.55 -1.92
N ASP A 101 -7.49 30.69 -2.02
CA ASP A 101 -8.78 30.91 -1.35
C ASP A 101 -8.66 30.71 0.18
N GLY A 102 -7.55 31.18 0.75
CA GLY A 102 -7.27 31.07 2.19
C GLY A 102 -6.87 29.67 2.68
N LYS A 103 -6.62 28.71 1.78
CA LYS A 103 -6.23 27.34 2.14
C LYS A 103 -4.71 27.16 2.08
N ASN A 104 -4.14 26.49 3.07
CA ASN A 104 -2.74 26.09 3.00
C ASN A 104 -2.55 25.04 1.89
N GLN A 105 -1.65 25.33 0.96
CA GLN A 105 -1.27 24.43 -0.13
C GLN A 105 0.25 24.43 -0.28
N VAL A 106 0.79 23.36 -0.85
CA VAL A 106 2.18 23.30 -1.31
C VAL A 106 2.13 23.15 -2.82
N TRP A 107 2.82 24.04 -3.53
CA TRP A 107 2.92 24.00 -4.98
C TRP A 107 4.27 23.45 -5.38
N VAL A 108 4.24 22.57 -6.40
CA VAL A 108 5.43 21.91 -6.93
C VAL A 108 5.48 22.14 -8.42
N ALA A 109 6.58 22.71 -8.90
CA ALA A 109 6.87 22.87 -10.31
C ALA A 109 8.09 22.02 -10.69
N VAL A 110 7.90 21.14 -11.68
CA VAL A 110 8.94 20.24 -12.21
C VAL A 110 9.09 20.42 -13.71
N SER A 111 10.30 20.21 -14.21
CA SER A 111 10.58 20.18 -15.65
C SER A 111 11.81 19.33 -15.92
N GLY A 112 11.94 18.83 -17.14
CA GLY A 112 13.12 18.11 -17.59
C GLY A 112 13.72 18.69 -18.86
N GLY A 113 14.68 17.95 -19.41
CA GLY A 113 15.33 18.26 -20.68
C GLY A 113 14.42 18.16 -21.91
N ILE A 114 15.03 18.23 -23.09
CA ILE A 114 14.35 18.25 -24.40
C ILE A 114 13.43 17.03 -24.65
N ASN A 115 13.67 15.90 -23.97
CA ASN A 115 12.88 14.68 -24.11
C ASN A 115 11.90 14.47 -22.95
N TRP A 116 11.63 15.47 -22.11
CA TRP A 116 10.67 15.36 -21.02
C TRP A 116 9.26 15.06 -21.55
N GLY A 117 8.66 13.98 -21.08
CA GLY A 117 7.27 13.62 -21.38
C GLY A 117 6.33 14.03 -20.24
N ASN A 118 6.46 13.36 -19.10
CA ASN A 118 5.61 13.53 -17.93
C ASN A 118 6.36 13.22 -16.62
N CYS A 119 5.70 13.43 -15.50
CA CYS A 119 6.18 13.03 -14.18
C CYS A 119 5.03 12.56 -13.29
N ASN A 120 5.22 11.41 -12.68
CA ASN A 120 4.33 10.91 -11.64
C ASN A 120 4.70 11.55 -10.30
N VAL A 121 3.72 12.10 -9.60
CA VAL A 121 3.91 12.74 -8.30
C VAL A 121 3.47 11.78 -7.20
N TRP A 122 4.41 11.48 -6.32
CA TRP A 122 4.20 10.63 -5.14
C TRP A 122 4.46 11.45 -3.89
N THR A 123 3.62 11.27 -2.87
CA THR A 123 3.76 11.93 -1.57
C THR A 123 3.88 10.90 -0.46
N SER A 124 4.59 11.23 0.60
CA SER A 124 4.72 10.40 1.80
C SER A 124 4.77 11.29 3.03
N LEU A 125 4.04 10.93 4.08
CA LEU A 125 4.08 11.62 5.37
C LEU A 125 5.06 10.99 6.36
N ASP A 126 5.50 9.76 6.09
CA ASP A 126 6.33 8.94 6.98
C ASP A 126 7.66 8.51 6.33
N ASN A 127 7.94 8.99 5.11
CA ASN A 127 9.10 8.65 4.29
C ASN A 127 9.25 7.14 4.01
N THR A 128 8.19 6.35 4.23
CA THR A 128 8.19 4.89 4.15
C THR A 128 7.08 4.41 3.23
N THR A 129 5.93 5.07 3.25
CA THR A 129 4.74 4.78 2.46
C THR A 129 4.47 5.94 1.51
N TYR A 130 4.42 5.64 0.22
CA TYR A 130 4.25 6.66 -0.82
C TYR A 130 2.93 6.44 -1.53
N GLU A 131 2.13 7.49 -1.63
CA GLU A 131 0.87 7.52 -2.35
C GLU A 131 0.99 8.36 -3.62
N MET A 132 0.51 7.85 -4.75
CA MET A 132 0.48 8.60 -6.00
C MET A 132 -0.65 9.64 -5.94
N ILE A 133 -0.31 10.92 -6.05
CA ILE A 133 -1.29 12.01 -5.97
C ILE A 133 -1.60 12.63 -7.34
N GLY A 134 -0.86 12.28 -8.39
CA GLY A 134 -1.19 12.70 -9.75
C GLY A 134 -0.05 12.58 -10.74
N ILE A 135 -0.30 13.12 -11.94
CA ILE A 135 0.66 13.14 -13.06
C ILE A 135 0.77 14.58 -13.57
N ILE A 136 1.99 15.07 -13.71
CA ILE A 136 2.32 16.33 -14.37
C ILE A 136 2.57 16.05 -15.84
N TYR A 137 1.67 16.53 -16.69
CA TYR A 137 1.76 16.41 -18.14
C TYR A 137 2.54 17.59 -18.71
N GLY A 138 3.77 17.34 -19.18
CA GLY A 138 4.65 18.37 -19.75
C GLY A 138 5.53 19.11 -18.73
N SER A 139 6.38 20.00 -19.22
CA SER A 139 7.35 20.76 -18.40
C SER A 139 6.76 22.05 -17.86
N ALA A 140 6.88 22.29 -16.55
CA ALA A 140 6.57 23.59 -15.96
C ALA A 140 7.62 24.65 -16.35
N ARG A 141 7.19 25.92 -16.44
CA ARG A 141 8.08 27.08 -16.64
C ARG A 141 8.24 27.81 -15.31
N TYR A 142 9.43 27.71 -14.72
CA TYR A 142 9.77 28.33 -13.44
C TYR A 142 11.25 28.74 -13.45
N GLY A 143 11.62 29.66 -12.57
CA GLY A 143 12.98 30.14 -12.44
C GLY A 143 13.25 30.64 -11.03
N HIS A 144 14.50 30.57 -10.61
CA HIS A 144 14.95 31.11 -9.33
C HIS A 144 15.62 32.47 -9.57
N ARG A 145 15.23 33.48 -8.78
CA ARG A 145 15.96 34.75 -8.76
C ARG A 145 17.11 34.57 -7.78
N TYR A 146 18.33 34.47 -8.30
CA TYR A 146 19.52 34.61 -7.47
C TYR A 146 19.62 36.08 -7.04
N GLY A 147 19.61 36.30 -5.72
CA GLY A 147 19.87 37.60 -5.11
C GLY A 147 21.35 37.89 -5.04
#